data_AF-A0A2E8KZW0-F1
#
_entry.id   AF-A0A2E8KZW0-F1
#
_cell.length_a   1.000
_cell.length_b   1.000
_cell.length_c   1.000
_cell.angle_alpha   90.00
_cell.angle_beta   90.00
_cell.angle_gamma   90.00
#
_symmetry.space_group_name_H-M   'P 1'
#
loop_
_entity.id
_entity.type
_entity.pdbx_description
1 polymer ?
#
loop_
_entity_poly.entity_id
_entity_poly.type
_entity_poly.pdbx_seq_one_letter_code
_entity_poly.pdbx_strand_id
1 'polypeptide(L)'
;MSNTNAPTVYTAADATGDYRDMLLRLMTRQLYAETATAEVFGRSIGVAPTWREKHLAAEFALEEAQHSQILCNLLTDLGEDPENLIANRPPAASFWSVDLDN
;
A
#
# COMPACT_ATOMS: atom_id res chain seq x y z
N MET A 1 32.07 10.73 -6.54
CA MET A 1 32.28 9.27 -6.37
C MET A 1 31.17 8.78 -5.45
N SER A 2 30.28 7.92 -5.93
CA SER A 2 29.25 7.32 -5.07
C SER A 2 29.95 6.41 -4.07
N ASN A 3 29.75 6.65 -2.78
CA ASN A 3 30.36 5.85 -1.72
C ASN A 3 29.62 4.49 -1.71
N THR A 4 30.23 3.46 -2.28
CA THR A 4 29.65 2.11 -2.46
C THR A 4 29.60 1.29 -1.17
N ASN A 5 29.91 1.87 -0.01
CA ASN A 5 29.83 1.23 1.31
C ASN A 5 28.45 1.42 1.97
N ALA A 6 27.36 1.41 1.18
CA ALA A 6 26.04 1.33 1.78
C ALA A 6 25.95 -0.02 2.52
N PRO A 7 25.63 -0.04 3.82
CA PRO A 7 25.51 -1.29 4.56
C PRO A 7 24.45 -2.17 3.90
N THR A 8 24.79 -3.43 3.62
CA THR A 8 23.81 -4.40 3.14
C THR A 8 22.89 -4.78 4.30
N VAL A 9 21.60 -4.51 4.13
CA VAL A 9 20.55 -4.85 5.10
C VAL A 9 19.93 -6.17 4.68
N TYR A 10 19.99 -7.18 5.55
CA TYR A 10 19.47 -8.52 5.27
C TYR A 10 18.17 -8.83 6.02
N THR A 11 17.97 -8.17 7.16
CA THR A 11 16.79 -8.34 8.00
C THR A 11 16.19 -6.99 8.38
N ALA A 12 14.92 -6.99 8.81
CA ALA A 12 14.27 -5.79 9.33
C ALA A 12 15.01 -5.21 10.55
N ALA A 13 15.60 -6.06 11.40
CA ALA A 13 16.37 -5.65 12.57
C ALA A 13 17.68 -4.91 12.20
N ASP A 14 18.23 -5.18 11.02
CA ASP A 14 19.44 -4.49 10.54
C ASP A 14 19.13 -3.08 10.03
N ALA A 15 17.86 -2.79 9.70
CA ALA A 15 17.44 -1.46 9.29
C ALA A 15 17.39 -0.53 10.52
N THR A 16 18.34 0.40 10.59
CA THR A 16 18.48 1.35 11.70
C THR A 16 18.69 2.78 11.21
N GLY A 17 18.51 3.76 12.09
CA GLY A 17 18.71 5.19 11.81
C GLY A 17 17.91 5.70 10.61
N ASP A 18 18.49 6.64 9.88
CA ASP A 18 17.85 7.31 8.73
C ASP A 18 17.32 6.35 7.66
N TYR A 19 17.97 5.19 7.50
CA TYR A 19 17.52 4.18 6.54
C TYR A 19 16.20 3.53 6.99
N ARG A 20 16.09 3.19 8.28
CA ARG A 20 14.84 2.69 8.86
C ARG A 20 13.72 3.70 8.69
N ASP A 21 13.98 4.96 9.02
CA ASP A 21 12.98 6.03 8.93
C ASP A 21 12.51 6.24 7.49
N MET A 22 13.42 6.14 6.53
CA MET A 22 13.09 6.17 5.11
C MET A 22 12.23 4.97 4.70
N LEU A 23 12.60 3.75 5.11
CA LEU A 23 11.82 2.53 4.79
C LEU A 23 10.41 2.63 5.35
N LEU A 24 10.24 3.01 6.61
CA LEU A 24 8.94 3.23 7.23
C LEU A 24 8.10 4.19 6.42
N ARG A 25 8.64 5.37 6.11
CA ARG A 25 7.91 6.39 5.35
C ARG A 25 7.50 5.90 3.97
N LEU A 26 8.37 5.14 3.28
CA LEU A 26 8.06 4.59 1.96
C LEU A 26 7.00 3.49 2.05
N MET A 27 7.17 2.53 2.96
CA MET A 27 6.25 1.40 3.13
C MET A 27 4.87 1.86 3.60
N THR A 28 4.77 2.81 4.53
CA THR A 28 3.48 3.39 4.95
C THR A 28 2.79 4.08 3.78
N ARG A 29 3.53 4.86 2.97
CA ARG A 29 2.95 5.50 1.77
C ARG A 29 2.49 4.48 0.74
N GLN A 30 3.26 3.41 0.53
CA GLN A 30 2.87 2.34 -0.37
C GLN A 30 1.63 1.62 0.15
N LEU A 31 1.57 1.30 1.45
CA LEU A 31 0.40 0.67 2.07
C LEU A 31 -0.84 1.52 1.86
N TYR A 32 -0.72 2.85 2.00
CA TYR A 32 -1.82 3.78 1.74
C TYR A 32 -2.24 3.77 0.28
N ALA A 33 -1.29 3.74 -0.65
CA ALA A 33 -1.58 3.67 -2.07
C ALA A 33 -2.31 2.36 -2.42
N GLU A 34 -1.79 1.18 -2.04
CA GLU A 34 -2.40 -0.10 -2.41
C GLU A 34 -3.79 -0.26 -1.80
N THR A 35 -3.95 0.07 -0.52
CA THR A 35 -5.27 -0.04 0.14
C THR A 35 -6.28 0.97 -0.41
N ALA A 36 -5.85 2.16 -0.84
CA ALA A 36 -6.71 3.11 -1.53
C ALA A 36 -7.09 2.62 -2.94
N THR A 37 -6.15 2.03 -3.68
CA THR A 37 -6.40 1.47 -5.02
C THR A 37 -7.36 0.28 -4.95
N ALA A 38 -7.18 -0.61 -3.97
CA ALA A 38 -8.10 -1.72 -3.70
C ALA A 38 -9.54 -1.22 -3.43
N GLU A 39 -9.70 -0.12 -2.67
CA GLU A 39 -11.00 0.52 -2.44
C GLU A 39 -11.64 1.00 -3.75
N VAL A 40 -10.87 1.69 -4.60
CA VAL A 40 -11.36 2.21 -5.89
C VAL A 40 -11.83 1.07 -6.80
N PHE A 41 -11.03 0.03 -6.97
CA PHE A 41 -11.41 -1.11 -7.81
C PHE A 41 -12.57 -1.89 -7.21
N GLY A 42 -12.62 -2.05 -5.88
CA GLY A 42 -13.74 -2.67 -5.18
C GLY A 42 -15.07 -1.97 -5.46
N ARG A 43 -15.10 -0.63 -5.40
CA ARG A 43 -16.27 0.17 -5.81
C ARG A 43 -16.60 0.03 -7.30
N SER A 44 -15.58 -0.02 -8.15
CA SER A 44 -15.74 -0.14 -9.60
C SER A 44 -16.49 -1.40 -10.03
N ILE A 45 -16.43 -2.49 -9.25
CA ILE A 45 -17.21 -3.72 -9.49
C ILE A 45 -18.72 -3.42 -9.54
N GLY A 46 -19.22 -2.53 -8.68
CA GLY A 46 -20.63 -2.17 -8.62
C GLY A 46 -21.11 -1.45 -9.88
N VAL A 47 -20.28 -0.57 -10.43
CA VAL A 47 -20.66 0.39 -11.48
C VAL A 47 -20.18 0.02 -12.89
N ALA A 48 -19.23 -0.91 -13.05
CA ALA A 48 -18.69 -1.26 -14.35
C ALA A 48 -19.79 -1.77 -15.33
N PRO A 49 -19.75 -1.36 -16.62
CA PRO A 49 -20.90 -1.51 -17.53
C PRO A 49 -21.04 -2.93 -18.10
N THR A 50 -19.98 -3.73 -18.12
CA THR A 50 -20.03 -5.12 -18.58
C THR A 50 -19.53 -6.10 -17.53
N TRP A 51 -19.98 -7.36 -17.62
CA TRP A 51 -19.47 -8.44 -16.77
C TRP A 51 -17.94 -8.60 -16.87
N ARG A 52 -17.38 -8.43 -18.07
CA ARG A 52 -15.93 -8.51 -18.29
C ARG A 52 -15.19 -7.46 -17.45
N GLU A 53 -15.68 -6.22 -17.44
CA GLU A 53 -15.06 -5.15 -16.67
C GLU A 53 -15.29 -5.31 -15.16
N LYS A 54 -16.46 -5.82 -14.75
CA LYS A 54 -16.68 -6.20 -13.34
C LYS A 54 -15.69 -7.25 -12.86
N HIS A 55 -15.43 -8.26 -13.70
CA HIS A 55 -14.45 -9.30 -13.41
C HIS A 55 -13.03 -8.74 -13.30
N LEU A 56 -12.59 -7.92 -14.27
CA LEU A 56 -11.29 -7.25 -14.23
C LEU A 56 -11.13 -6.36 -13.00
N ALA A 57 -12.15 -5.57 -12.64
CA ALA A 57 -12.12 -4.76 -11.43
C ALA A 57 -11.97 -5.60 -10.15
N ALA A 58 -12.61 -6.77 -10.11
CA ALA A 58 -12.46 -7.71 -9.00
C ALA A 58 -11.05 -8.32 -8.93
N GLU A 59 -10.43 -8.63 -10.07
CA GLU A 59 -9.05 -9.11 -10.14
C GLU A 59 -8.07 -8.06 -9.62
N PHE A 60 -8.19 -6.79 -10.08
CA PHE A 60 -7.34 -5.71 -9.59
C PHE A 60 -7.54 -5.45 -8.10
N ALA A 61 -8.78 -5.44 -7.61
CA ALA A 61 -9.03 -5.26 -6.18
C ALA A 61 -8.37 -6.37 -5.34
N LEU A 62 -8.36 -7.62 -5.84
CA LEU A 62 -7.68 -8.73 -5.18
C LEU A 62 -6.15 -8.58 -5.20
N GLU A 63 -5.58 -8.21 -6.34
CA GLU A 63 -4.14 -7.99 -6.50
C GLU A 63 -3.63 -6.91 -5.52
N GLU A 64 -4.33 -5.78 -5.42
CA GLU A 64 -3.93 -4.71 -4.50
C GLU A 64 -4.15 -5.06 -3.03
N ALA A 65 -5.14 -5.90 -2.71
CA ALA A 65 -5.28 -6.45 -1.36
C ALA A 65 -4.10 -7.38 -1.00
N GLN A 66 -3.58 -8.15 -1.97
CA GLN A 66 -2.40 -8.99 -1.78
C GLN A 66 -1.14 -8.14 -1.59
N HIS A 67 -0.95 -7.09 -2.40
CA HIS A 67 0.15 -6.13 -2.21
C HIS A 67 0.09 -5.46 -0.83
N SER A 68 -1.11 -5.06 -0.40
CA SER A 68 -1.35 -4.51 0.93
C SER A 68 -0.93 -5.48 2.04
N GLN A 69 -1.28 -6.77 1.92
CA GLN A 69 -0.90 -7.79 2.91
C GLN A 69 0.63 -7.98 2.99
N ILE A 70 1.32 -7.95 1.85
CA ILE A 70 2.80 -8.01 1.83
C ILE A 70 3.39 -6.83 2.62
N LEU A 71 2.85 -5.63 2.41
CA LEU A 71 3.29 -4.42 3.12
C LEU A 71 2.97 -4.49 4.62
N CYS A 72 1.81 -5.02 5.01
CA CYS A 72 1.49 -5.26 6.42
C CYS A 72 2.51 -6.17 7.08
N ASN A 73 2.92 -7.26 6.41
CA ASN A 73 3.92 -8.17 6.95
C ASN A 73 5.28 -7.47 7.12
N LEU A 74 5.73 -6.71 6.10
CA LEU A 74 6.99 -5.98 6.16
C LEU A 74 7.00 -4.90 7.26
N LEU A 75 5.90 -4.17 7.44
CA LEU A 75 5.74 -3.17 8.49
C LEU A 75 5.71 -3.83 9.88
N THR A 76 5.06 -4.99 10.01
CA THR A 76 5.07 -5.78 11.24
C THR A 76 6.49 -6.24 11.59
N ASP A 77 7.26 -6.73 10.60
CA ASP A 77 8.66 -7.12 10.79
C ASP A 77 9.54 -5.94 11.24
N LEU A 78 9.19 -4.72 10.82
CA LEU A 78 9.83 -3.47 11.24
C LEU A 78 9.32 -2.95 12.60
N GLY A 79 8.37 -3.64 13.25
CA GLY A 79 7.83 -3.32 14.57
C GLY A 79 6.68 -2.30 14.57
N GLU A 80 6.07 -2.02 13.42
CA GLU A 80 4.90 -1.16 13.32
C GLU A 80 3.59 -1.93 13.48
N ASP A 81 2.49 -1.20 13.69
CA ASP A 81 1.11 -1.71 13.67
C ASP A 81 0.41 -1.29 12.36
N PRO A 82 0.32 -2.19 11.36
CA PRO A 82 -0.29 -1.85 10.07
C PRO A 82 -1.77 -1.51 10.16
N GLU A 83 -2.52 -2.11 11.08
CA GLU A 83 -3.96 -1.85 11.23
C GLU A 83 -4.18 -0.41 11.73
N ASN A 84 -3.36 0.04 12.68
CA ASN A 84 -3.38 1.43 13.10
C ASN A 84 -2.96 2.38 11.97
N LEU A 85 -1.98 2.02 11.14
CA LEU A 85 -1.63 2.81 9.95
C LEU A 85 -2.81 2.91 8.97
N ILE A 86 -3.46 1.80 8.63
CA ILE A 86 -4.63 1.77 7.73
C ILE A 86 -5.77 2.62 8.29
N ALA A 87 -6.04 2.56 9.59
CA ALA A 87 -7.07 3.37 10.24
C ALA A 87 -6.82 4.88 10.12
N ASN A 88 -5.55 5.29 9.96
CA ASN A 88 -5.14 6.68 9.75
C ASN A 88 -4.98 7.07 8.27
N ARG A 89 -5.20 6.14 7.33
CA ARG A 89 -5.19 6.44 5.90
C ARG A 89 -6.39 7.33 5.54
N PRO A 90 -6.21 8.41 4.78
CA PRO A 90 -7.34 9.17 4.26
C PRO A 90 -8.19 8.33 3.29
N PRO A 91 -9.50 8.57 3.16
CA PRO A 91 -10.36 7.87 2.19
C PRO A 91 -9.78 7.92 0.77
N ALA A 92 -10.00 6.88 -0.04
CA ALA A 92 -9.35 6.76 -1.35
C ALA A 92 -9.64 7.96 -2.28
N ALA A 93 -10.87 8.49 -2.24
CA ALA A 93 -11.25 9.70 -2.97
C ALA A 93 -10.33 10.89 -2.65
N SER A 94 -10.07 11.13 -1.36
CA SER A 94 -9.16 12.21 -0.92
C SER A 94 -7.70 11.90 -1.24
N PHE A 95 -7.28 10.63 -1.12
CA PHE A 95 -5.89 10.23 -1.35
C PHE A 95 -5.51 10.40 -2.83
N TRP A 96 -6.36 9.93 -3.74
CA TRP A 96 -6.13 10.02 -5.18
C TRP A 96 -6.65 11.31 -5.83
N SER A 97 -7.35 12.16 -5.07
CA SER A 97 -8.03 13.35 -5.59
C SER A 97 -9.02 13.03 -6.71
N VAL A 98 -9.86 12.01 -6.49
CA VAL A 98 -10.89 11.54 -7.41
C VAL A 98 -12.27 11.60 -6.76
N ASP A 99 -13.32 11.78 -7.57
CA ASP A 99 -14.71 11.65 -7.12
C ASP A 99 -15.18 10.21 -7.36
N LEU A 100 -15.59 9.52 -6.29
CA LEU A 100 -16.03 8.13 -6.35
C LEU A 100 -17.56 7.97 -6.29
N ASP A 101 -18.30 9.08 -6.14
CA ASP A 101 -19.76 9.08 -5.96
C ASP A 101 -20.52 9.73 -7.15
N ASN A 102 -19.81 10.13 -8.22
CA ASN A 102 -20.37 10.66 -9.48
C ASN A 102 -20.68 9.58 -10.52
#